data_AF-A0A3A3YTG1-F1
#
_entry.id   AF-A0A3A3YTG1-F1
#
_cell.length_a   1.000
_cell.length_b   1.000
_cell.length_c   1.000
_cell.angle_alpha   90.00
_cell.angle_beta   90.00
_cell.angle_gamma   90.00
#
_symmetry.space_group_name_H-M   'P 1'
#
loop_
_entity.id
_entity.type
_entity.pdbx_description
1 polymer ?
#
loop_
_entity_poly.entity_id
_entity_poly.type
_entity_poly.pdbx_seq_one_letter_code
_entity_poly.pdbx_strand_id
1 'polypeptide(L)'
;MALALRFAARSDVGLIRDGNEDSAYAGPRLLVVADGMGGHAAGEVASSVAVATLSALDEDSPGPDLLGRLEAAVEEANAHLRDMVAGDPALRGMGTTLTALLRAGSRFGLVHVGDSRAYLLRDSLLQQVTHDDTFVQQLVDEGRITPEEAGHHPQRALITNALDGRGDVDPDLSVREARAGDRWLLCSDGLSGVVSADTLEETLARHASPDDAADALVQLALRGGAPDNVTCIVADVVDVDSAPPDIPQVVGAAASGPVKHLRDDDRARTSPAARAAALAARPRPDEGEDGGGDGAAHDEAPRRRWPRRLLTLGVVAVLLAAAGTALWGWSRDQYYVGAHEDEVAVFQGLQQSVLGVGLSTVYEEEPIPLAALSDYSRRQVEGGIAADGLDDAREVVARLQEEAARCEQEPAPAAPTPRATPGRTPAPGASPRATPGATPGAAPGAAPAATPGAAPRATPEATPGPSPRAPGAGERACPEPAR
;
A
#
# COMPACT_ATOMS: atom_id res chain seq x y z
N MET A 1 -29.70 -1.89 -30.14
CA MET A 1 -28.83 -3.05 -30.37
C MET A 1 -28.24 -3.47 -29.04
N ALA A 2 -27.89 -4.75 -28.88
CA ALA A 2 -27.25 -5.22 -27.65
C ALA A 2 -25.77 -4.81 -27.69
N LEU A 3 -25.29 -4.18 -26.62
CA LEU A 3 -23.90 -3.74 -26.48
C LEU A 3 -23.06 -4.79 -25.75
N ALA A 4 -21.76 -4.76 -25.95
CA ALA A 4 -20.72 -5.56 -25.28
C ALA A 4 -19.48 -4.70 -25.01
N LEU A 5 -18.57 -5.22 -24.20
CA LEU A 5 -17.27 -4.60 -23.92
C LEU A 5 -16.16 -5.39 -24.58
N ARG A 6 -15.25 -4.71 -25.27
CA ARG A 6 -13.94 -5.22 -25.63
C ARG A 6 -12.92 -4.48 -24.80
N PHE A 7 -12.12 -5.17 -24.01
CA PHE A 7 -11.28 -4.53 -23.00
C PHE A 7 -9.87 -5.12 -22.94
N ALA A 8 -8.94 -4.32 -22.40
CA ALA A 8 -7.60 -4.76 -22.03
C ALA A 8 -7.21 -4.08 -20.72
N ALA A 9 -6.69 -4.86 -19.78
CA ALA A 9 -6.12 -4.39 -18.53
C ALA A 9 -4.59 -4.55 -18.55
N ARG A 10 -3.87 -3.55 -18.05
CA ARG A 10 -2.41 -3.58 -17.87
C ARG A 10 -2.08 -2.98 -16.51
N SER A 11 -1.06 -3.54 -15.88
CA SER A 11 -0.53 -3.07 -14.61
C SER A 11 0.97 -3.30 -14.59
N ASP A 12 1.73 -2.32 -14.11
CA ASP A 12 3.18 -2.33 -14.01
C ASP A 12 3.60 -1.77 -12.64
N VAL A 13 4.69 -2.29 -12.07
CA VAL A 13 5.23 -1.84 -10.78
C VAL A 13 5.75 -0.39 -10.89
N GLY A 14 6.12 0.05 -12.09
CA GLY A 14 6.83 1.30 -12.29
C GLY A 14 8.34 1.14 -12.07
N LEU A 15 9.04 2.27 -11.95
CA LEU A 15 10.52 2.28 -11.89
C LEU A 15 11.08 2.55 -10.49
N ILE A 16 10.24 2.95 -9.54
CA ILE A 16 10.66 3.39 -8.20
C ILE A 16 10.14 2.49 -7.08
N ARG A 17 8.93 1.94 -7.20
CA ARG A 17 8.30 1.13 -6.15
C ARG A 17 8.89 -0.29 -6.12
N ASP A 18 8.96 -0.89 -4.94
CA ASP A 18 9.47 -2.26 -4.74
C ASP A 18 8.44 -3.35 -5.09
N GLY A 19 7.15 -3.00 -5.08
CA GLY A 19 6.03 -3.90 -5.30
C GLY A 19 4.87 -3.18 -5.97
N ASN A 20 3.89 -3.96 -6.42
CA ASN A 20 2.69 -3.44 -7.04
C ASN A 20 1.51 -3.51 -6.07
N GLU A 21 1.05 -2.36 -5.60
CA GLU A 21 -0.08 -2.22 -4.70
C GLU A 21 -1.38 -1.93 -5.46
N ASP A 22 -1.32 -1.68 -6.77
CA ASP A 22 -2.50 -1.55 -7.61
C ASP A 22 -3.13 -2.91 -7.91
N SER A 23 -4.45 -2.95 -8.02
CA SER A 23 -5.23 -4.08 -8.50
C SER A 23 -6.24 -3.65 -9.55
N ALA A 24 -6.47 -4.48 -10.57
CA ALA A 24 -7.55 -4.24 -11.52
C ALA A 24 -8.21 -5.51 -12.03
N TYR A 25 -9.49 -5.38 -12.37
CA TYR A 25 -10.33 -6.42 -12.96
C TYR A 25 -11.07 -5.85 -14.19
N ALA A 26 -11.00 -6.55 -15.31
CA ALA A 26 -11.76 -6.22 -16.51
C ALA A 26 -12.53 -7.46 -16.99
N GLY A 27 -13.85 -7.36 -17.05
CA GLY A 27 -14.75 -8.41 -17.49
C GLY A 27 -15.84 -7.90 -18.44
N PRO A 28 -16.72 -8.79 -18.94
CA PRO A 28 -17.75 -8.44 -19.93
C PRO A 28 -18.77 -7.39 -19.47
N ARG A 29 -18.92 -7.20 -18.16
CA ARG A 29 -19.85 -6.21 -17.58
C ARG A 29 -19.17 -5.29 -16.58
N LEU A 30 -18.12 -5.73 -15.92
CA LEU A 30 -17.48 -4.97 -14.84
C LEU A 30 -16.04 -4.59 -15.19
N LEU A 31 -15.69 -3.33 -14.97
CA LEU A 31 -14.31 -2.83 -14.97
C LEU A 31 -14.03 -2.24 -13.59
N VAL A 32 -12.88 -2.54 -12.98
CA VAL A 32 -12.48 -2.07 -11.65
C VAL A 32 -11.00 -1.75 -11.65
N VAL A 33 -10.63 -0.58 -11.13
CA VAL A 33 -9.25 -0.23 -10.75
C VAL A 33 -9.26 0.19 -9.28
N ALA A 34 -8.26 -0.26 -8.54
CA ALA A 34 -8.05 0.06 -7.13
C ALA A 34 -6.56 0.28 -6.90
N ASP A 35 -6.19 1.43 -6.36
CA ASP A 35 -4.83 1.82 -6.03
C ASP A 35 -4.63 1.67 -4.52
N GLY A 36 -3.80 0.70 -4.13
CA GLY A 36 -3.59 0.31 -2.76
C GLY A 36 -2.58 1.22 -2.07
N MET A 37 -2.94 1.73 -0.90
CA MET A 37 -2.07 2.56 -0.07
C MET A 37 -1.88 1.92 1.30
N GLY A 38 -0.64 1.92 1.78
CA GLY A 38 -0.31 1.41 3.10
C GLY A 38 1.20 1.30 3.30
N GLY A 39 1.63 1.13 4.56
CA GLY A 39 3.02 0.77 4.84
C GLY A 39 3.21 -0.76 4.77
N HIS A 40 4.38 -1.22 4.33
CA HIS A 40 4.63 -2.65 4.01
C HIS A 40 3.66 -3.17 2.94
N ALA A 41 3.38 -4.48 2.88
CA ALA A 41 2.49 -5.10 1.89
C ALA A 41 0.98 -4.85 2.16
N ALA A 42 0.63 -3.77 2.85
CA ALA A 42 -0.73 -3.50 3.29
C ALA A 42 -1.61 -2.93 2.16
N GLY A 43 -1.03 -2.15 1.23
CA GLY A 43 -1.75 -1.62 0.07
C GLY A 43 -2.15 -2.72 -0.92
N GLU A 44 -1.22 -3.64 -1.24
CA GLU A 44 -1.49 -4.84 -2.06
C GLU A 44 -2.72 -5.62 -1.55
N VAL A 45 -2.79 -5.81 -0.24
CA VAL A 45 -3.89 -6.54 0.40
C VAL A 45 -5.20 -5.78 0.26
N ALA A 46 -5.19 -4.47 0.54
CA ALA A 46 -6.39 -3.65 0.48
C ALA A 46 -7.00 -3.59 -0.94
N SER A 47 -6.18 -3.28 -1.95
CA SER A 47 -6.65 -3.19 -3.34
C SER A 47 -7.11 -4.55 -3.87
N SER A 48 -6.41 -5.63 -3.53
CA SER A 48 -6.78 -6.99 -3.94
C SER A 48 -8.13 -7.41 -3.35
N VAL A 49 -8.42 -7.05 -2.09
CA VAL A 49 -9.70 -7.36 -1.44
C VAL A 49 -10.83 -6.59 -2.10
N ALA A 50 -10.65 -5.28 -2.34
CA ALA A 50 -11.67 -4.46 -2.99
C ALA A 50 -12.01 -4.98 -4.40
N VAL A 51 -11.00 -5.26 -5.22
CA VAL A 51 -11.20 -5.83 -6.57
C VAL A 51 -11.85 -7.21 -6.52
N ALA A 52 -11.42 -8.08 -5.59
CA ALA A 52 -12.01 -9.41 -5.44
C ALA A 52 -13.50 -9.34 -5.06
N THR A 53 -13.88 -8.47 -4.12
CA THR A 53 -15.27 -8.27 -3.71
C THR A 53 -16.12 -7.76 -4.88
N LEU A 54 -15.67 -6.73 -5.60
CA LEU A 54 -16.45 -6.19 -6.73
C LEU A 54 -16.55 -7.16 -7.90
N SER A 55 -15.53 -8.01 -8.13
CA SER A 55 -15.53 -8.98 -9.25
C SER A 55 -16.75 -9.92 -9.27
N ALA A 56 -17.38 -10.16 -8.12
CA ALA A 56 -18.61 -10.93 -8.02
C ALA A 56 -19.79 -10.30 -8.78
N LEU A 57 -19.80 -8.97 -8.95
CA LEU A 57 -20.83 -8.26 -9.72
C LEU A 57 -20.79 -8.60 -11.21
N ASP A 58 -19.67 -9.13 -11.72
CA ASP A 58 -19.53 -9.54 -13.11
C ASP A 58 -20.19 -10.90 -13.41
N GLU A 59 -20.68 -11.65 -12.42
CA GLU A 59 -21.37 -12.95 -12.60
C GLU A 59 -22.89 -12.82 -12.76
N ASP A 60 -23.51 -11.86 -12.07
CA ASP A 60 -24.97 -11.68 -12.08
C ASP A 60 -25.44 -10.79 -13.22
N SER A 61 -26.58 -11.12 -13.85
CA SER A 61 -27.26 -10.15 -14.72
C SER A 61 -27.66 -8.94 -13.88
N PRO A 62 -27.10 -7.75 -14.13
CA PRO A 62 -27.41 -6.59 -13.32
C PRO A 62 -28.89 -6.28 -13.45
N GLY A 63 -29.58 -6.38 -12.32
CA GLY A 63 -30.94 -5.89 -12.18
C GLY A 63 -31.03 -4.39 -12.47
N PRO A 64 -32.24 -3.82 -12.44
CA PRO A 64 -32.43 -2.41 -12.76
C PRO A 64 -31.71 -1.45 -11.80
N ASP A 65 -31.42 -1.89 -10.58
CA ASP A 65 -30.74 -1.10 -9.55
C ASP A 65 -29.21 -1.27 -9.61
N LEU A 66 -28.60 -0.58 -10.57
CA LEU A 66 -27.14 -0.58 -10.73
C LEU A 66 -26.41 0.06 -9.55
N LEU A 67 -26.92 1.20 -9.06
CA LEU A 67 -26.24 1.99 -8.04
C LEU A 67 -26.28 1.29 -6.68
N GLY A 68 -27.45 0.76 -6.27
CA GLY A 68 -27.54 0.04 -5.00
C GLY A 68 -26.66 -1.22 -4.95
N ARG A 69 -26.41 -1.87 -6.11
CA ARG A 69 -25.46 -3.00 -6.19
C ARG A 69 -24.01 -2.56 -6.05
N LEU A 70 -23.64 -1.43 -6.65
CA LEU A 70 -22.29 -0.88 -6.52
C LEU A 70 -22.05 -0.40 -5.10
N GLU A 71 -22.99 0.36 -4.54
CA GLU A 71 -22.97 0.84 -3.15
C GLU A 71 -22.79 -0.32 -2.16
N ALA A 72 -23.64 -1.36 -2.26
CA ALA A 72 -23.54 -2.54 -1.40
C ALA A 72 -22.18 -3.27 -1.55
N ALA A 73 -21.62 -3.34 -2.76
CA ALA A 73 -20.32 -3.97 -2.96
C ALA A 73 -19.15 -3.13 -2.38
N VAL A 74 -19.26 -1.80 -2.43
CA VAL A 74 -18.29 -0.90 -1.77
C VAL A 74 -18.38 -1.02 -0.25
N GLU A 75 -19.60 -1.04 0.31
CA GLU A 75 -19.81 -1.25 1.74
C GLU A 75 -19.27 -2.61 2.20
N GLU A 76 -19.50 -3.67 1.42
CA GLU A 76 -18.97 -5.00 1.68
C GLU A 76 -17.45 -5.03 1.62
N ALA A 77 -16.83 -4.41 0.61
CA ALA A 77 -15.38 -4.30 0.51
C ALA A 77 -14.80 -3.57 1.73
N ASN A 78 -15.38 -2.43 2.11
CA ASN A 78 -14.95 -1.67 3.28
C ASN A 78 -15.16 -2.46 4.60
N ALA A 79 -16.22 -3.27 4.69
CA ALA A 79 -16.44 -4.19 5.81
C ALA A 79 -15.36 -5.29 5.89
N HIS A 80 -14.96 -5.88 4.77
CA HIS A 80 -13.86 -6.84 4.75
C HIS A 80 -12.54 -6.20 5.22
N LEU A 81 -12.24 -4.98 4.78
CA LEU A 81 -11.05 -4.25 5.26
C LEU A 81 -11.12 -4.00 6.77
N ARG A 82 -12.30 -3.61 7.30
CA ARG A 82 -12.54 -3.48 8.76
C ARG A 82 -12.18 -4.74 9.52
N ASP A 83 -12.70 -5.88 9.08
CA ASP A 83 -12.50 -7.16 9.75
C ASP A 83 -11.03 -7.58 9.71
N MET A 84 -10.33 -7.30 8.61
CA MET A 84 -8.90 -7.58 8.48
C MET A 84 -8.04 -6.72 9.42
N VAL A 85 -8.29 -5.42 9.53
CA VAL A 85 -7.58 -4.54 10.47
C VAL A 85 -7.88 -4.92 11.93
N ALA A 86 -9.10 -5.38 12.21
CA ALA A 86 -9.48 -5.88 13.54
C ALA A 86 -8.75 -7.19 13.89
N GLY A 87 -8.55 -8.08 12.91
CA GLY A 87 -7.84 -9.35 13.05
C GLY A 87 -6.31 -9.22 13.12
N ASP A 88 -5.73 -8.26 12.38
CA ASP A 88 -4.30 -8.01 12.35
C ASP A 88 -3.99 -6.49 12.50
N PRO A 89 -3.57 -6.05 13.70
CA PRO A 89 -3.13 -4.69 13.96
C PRO A 89 -1.98 -4.18 13.06
N ALA A 90 -1.20 -5.05 12.42
CA ALA A 90 -0.14 -4.66 11.50
C ALA A 90 -0.69 -4.07 10.19
N LEU A 91 -1.94 -4.39 9.83
CA LEU A 91 -2.63 -3.84 8.66
C LEU A 91 -3.24 -2.45 8.94
N ARG A 92 -3.00 -1.85 10.11
CA ARG A 92 -3.50 -0.52 10.43
C ARG A 92 -2.93 0.51 9.46
N GLY A 93 -3.84 1.26 8.84
CA GLY A 93 -3.49 2.29 7.87
C GLY A 93 -3.43 1.77 6.44
N MET A 94 -3.78 0.50 6.21
CA MET A 94 -4.11 0.04 4.86
C MET A 94 -5.35 0.76 4.35
N GLY A 95 -5.37 1.05 3.07
CA GLY A 95 -6.54 1.51 2.36
C GLY A 95 -6.35 1.36 0.86
N THR A 96 -7.39 1.66 0.10
CA THR A 96 -7.32 1.63 -1.36
C THR A 96 -8.29 2.64 -1.94
N THR A 97 -7.94 3.22 -3.09
CA THR A 97 -8.94 3.86 -3.95
C THR A 97 -9.83 2.78 -4.58
N LEU A 98 -10.94 3.20 -5.17
CA LEU A 98 -11.80 2.31 -5.94
C LEU A 98 -12.53 3.09 -7.03
N THR A 99 -12.33 2.70 -8.29
CA THR A 99 -13.11 3.20 -9.41
C THR A 99 -13.64 2.04 -10.23
N ALA A 100 -14.96 1.95 -10.40
CA ALA A 100 -15.57 0.85 -11.14
C ALA A 100 -16.73 1.27 -12.04
N LEU A 101 -16.85 0.57 -13.18
CA LEU A 101 -17.95 0.67 -14.13
C LEU A 101 -18.67 -0.68 -14.24
N LEU A 102 -19.96 -0.70 -13.94
CA LEU A 102 -20.83 -1.88 -14.11
C LEU A 102 -21.86 -1.64 -15.21
N ARG A 103 -21.84 -2.47 -16.25
CA ARG A 103 -22.73 -2.37 -17.40
C ARG A 103 -24.03 -3.14 -17.21
N ALA A 104 -25.16 -2.47 -17.39
CA ALA A 104 -26.47 -3.11 -17.63
C ALA A 104 -27.09 -2.59 -18.93
N GLY A 105 -27.09 -3.43 -19.97
CA GLY A 105 -27.66 -3.06 -21.27
C GLY A 105 -26.94 -1.84 -21.87
N SER A 106 -27.67 -0.74 -22.00
CA SER A 106 -27.20 0.55 -22.54
C SER A 106 -26.85 1.59 -21.47
N ARG A 107 -26.59 1.14 -20.24
CA ARG A 107 -26.21 2.00 -19.11
C ARG A 107 -24.98 1.44 -18.40
N PHE A 108 -24.19 2.33 -17.84
CA PHE A 108 -23.18 2.03 -16.83
C PHE A 108 -23.59 2.63 -15.50
N GLY A 109 -23.43 1.88 -14.42
CA GLY A 109 -23.25 2.44 -13.08
C GLY A 109 -21.77 2.73 -12.91
N LEU A 110 -21.43 3.92 -12.45
CA LEU A 110 -20.08 4.32 -12.03
C LEU A 110 -20.09 4.46 -10.52
N VAL A 111 -19.06 3.91 -9.87
CA VAL A 111 -18.75 4.17 -8.47
C VAL A 111 -17.29 4.60 -8.37
N HIS A 112 -17.02 5.61 -7.54
CA HIS A 112 -15.69 6.19 -7.40
C HIS A 112 -15.41 6.64 -5.96
N VAL A 113 -14.21 6.32 -5.48
CA VAL A 113 -13.61 6.80 -4.23
C VAL A 113 -12.11 6.96 -4.45
N GLY A 114 -11.54 8.10 -4.08
CA GLY A 114 -10.10 8.37 -4.16
C GLY A 114 -9.71 9.19 -5.39
N ASP A 115 -8.51 8.99 -5.90
CA ASP A 115 -7.92 9.79 -6.99
C ASP A 115 -7.56 8.98 -8.24
N SER A 116 -7.90 7.69 -8.26
CA SER A 116 -7.96 6.93 -9.52
C SER A 116 -9.06 7.51 -10.43
N ARG A 117 -8.90 7.42 -11.74
CA ARG A 117 -9.74 8.20 -12.66
C ARG A 117 -10.45 7.33 -13.68
N ALA A 118 -11.67 7.73 -14.04
CA ALA A 118 -12.35 7.24 -15.24
C ALA A 118 -12.52 8.36 -16.26
N TYR A 119 -12.17 8.07 -17.51
CA TYR A 119 -12.35 8.94 -18.66
C TYR A 119 -13.24 8.28 -19.71
N LEU A 120 -14.03 9.11 -20.40
CA LEU A 120 -14.81 8.72 -21.56
C LEU A 120 -14.29 9.47 -22.78
N LEU A 121 -13.81 8.72 -23.77
CA LEU A 121 -13.55 9.21 -25.11
C LEU A 121 -14.79 8.97 -25.98
N ARG A 122 -15.45 10.06 -26.37
CA ARG A 122 -16.62 10.04 -27.26
C ARG A 122 -16.50 11.17 -28.27
N ASP A 123 -16.80 10.87 -29.54
CA ASP A 123 -16.74 11.85 -30.63
C ASP A 123 -15.38 12.58 -30.70
N SER A 124 -14.29 11.83 -30.43
CA SER A 124 -12.90 12.31 -30.38
C SER A 124 -12.58 13.31 -29.26
N LEU A 125 -13.45 13.48 -28.26
CA LEU A 125 -13.19 14.30 -27.09
C LEU A 125 -13.02 13.40 -25.85
N LEU A 126 -11.88 13.52 -25.17
CA LEU A 126 -11.65 12.87 -23.88
C LEU A 126 -12.20 13.73 -22.75
N GLN A 127 -13.07 13.16 -21.93
CA GLN A 127 -13.60 13.82 -20.75
C GLN A 127 -13.34 12.97 -19.51
N GLN A 128 -12.77 13.59 -18.46
CA GLN A 128 -12.74 12.98 -17.13
C GLN A 128 -14.16 12.94 -16.55
N VAL A 129 -14.60 11.75 -16.13
CA VAL A 129 -15.95 11.50 -15.63
C VAL A 129 -16.01 11.47 -14.11
N THR A 130 -14.93 11.04 -13.47
CA THR A 130 -14.75 11.06 -12.01
C THR A 130 -14.23 12.43 -11.54
N HIS A 131 -14.41 12.72 -10.26
CA HIS A 131 -13.89 13.90 -9.60
C HIS A 131 -13.01 13.42 -8.44
N ASP A 132 -11.75 13.83 -8.44
CA ASP A 132 -10.73 13.29 -7.53
C ASP A 132 -10.99 13.68 -6.07
N ASP A 133 -11.00 12.71 -5.17
CA ASP A 133 -11.01 12.93 -3.72
C ASP A 133 -9.60 13.29 -3.21
N THR A 134 -9.05 14.42 -3.66
CA THR A 134 -7.75 14.95 -3.19
C THR A 134 -7.88 16.31 -2.54
N PHE A 135 -6.95 16.62 -1.63
CA PHE A 135 -6.88 17.92 -1.00
C PHE A 135 -6.73 19.06 -2.02
N VAL A 136 -5.96 18.84 -3.09
CA VAL A 136 -5.79 19.86 -4.13
C VAL A 136 -7.05 20.05 -4.95
N GLN A 137 -7.82 19.00 -5.21
CA GLN A 137 -9.10 19.12 -5.89
C GLN A 137 -10.09 19.96 -5.06
N GLN A 138 -10.12 19.77 -3.73
CA GLN A 138 -10.93 20.63 -2.84
C GLN A 138 -10.51 22.11 -2.94
N LEU A 139 -9.21 22.40 -3.00
CA LEU A 139 -8.73 23.78 -3.20
C LEU A 139 -9.13 24.36 -4.56
N VAL A 140 -9.15 23.54 -5.61
CA VAL A 140 -9.63 23.93 -6.94
C VAL A 140 -11.12 24.24 -6.91
N ASP A 141 -11.92 23.38 -6.29
CA ASP A 141 -13.37 23.56 -6.17
C ASP A 141 -13.75 24.81 -5.36
N GLU A 142 -12.96 25.12 -4.32
CA GLU A 142 -13.06 26.35 -3.53
C GLU A 142 -12.56 27.60 -4.29
N GLY A 143 -11.98 27.44 -5.48
CA GLY A 143 -11.39 28.52 -6.28
C GLY A 143 -10.14 29.14 -5.65
N ARG A 144 -9.47 28.40 -4.75
CA ARG A 144 -8.26 28.87 -4.04
C ARG A 144 -6.99 28.67 -4.85
N ILE A 145 -6.98 27.66 -5.71
CA ILE A 145 -5.92 27.41 -6.70
C ILE A 145 -6.56 27.07 -8.05
N THR A 146 -5.78 27.22 -9.10
CA THR A 146 -6.15 26.79 -10.46
C THR A 146 -5.82 25.30 -10.68
N PRO A 147 -6.45 24.63 -11.66
CA PRO A 147 -6.10 23.25 -12.03
C PRO A 147 -4.62 23.09 -12.40
N GLU A 148 -4.02 24.10 -13.03
CA GLU A 148 -2.60 24.10 -13.41
C GLU A 148 -1.68 24.17 -12.18
N GLU A 149 -2.06 24.93 -11.16
CA GLU A 149 -1.35 25.01 -9.87
C GLU A 149 -1.49 23.70 -9.08
N ALA A 150 -2.66 23.05 -9.13
CA ALA A 150 -2.89 21.77 -8.46
C ALA A 150 -1.90 20.69 -8.91
N GLY A 151 -1.59 20.62 -10.22
CA GLY A 151 -0.64 19.66 -10.78
C GLY A 151 0.79 19.77 -10.23
N HIS A 152 1.17 20.94 -9.73
CA HIS A 152 2.51 21.22 -9.18
C HIS A 152 2.53 21.35 -7.66
N HIS A 153 1.37 21.17 -7.00
CA HIS A 153 1.24 21.40 -5.58
C HIS A 153 2.00 20.32 -4.78
N PRO A 154 2.70 20.68 -3.68
CA PRO A 154 3.44 19.72 -2.86
C PRO A 154 2.58 18.61 -2.24
N GLN A 155 1.29 18.90 -2.01
CA GLN A 155 0.32 17.96 -1.43
C GLN A 155 -0.66 17.41 -2.47
N ARG A 156 -0.27 17.32 -3.74
CA ARG A 156 -1.16 16.84 -4.82
C ARG A 156 -1.64 15.39 -4.64
N ALA A 157 -0.82 14.55 -4.02
CA ALA A 157 -1.11 13.14 -3.75
C ALA A 157 -1.82 12.90 -2.39
N LEU A 158 -2.26 13.97 -1.72
CA LEU A 158 -2.96 13.83 -0.44
C LEU A 158 -4.44 13.51 -0.69
N ILE A 159 -4.77 12.22 -0.61
CA ILE A 159 -6.14 11.71 -0.76
C ILE A 159 -6.99 12.05 0.48
N THR A 160 -8.24 12.43 0.25
CA THR A 160 -9.21 12.80 1.29
C THR A 160 -10.27 11.73 1.56
N ASN A 161 -10.45 10.78 0.65
CA ASN A 161 -11.41 9.68 0.77
C ASN A 161 -10.81 8.39 0.19
N ALA A 162 -10.91 7.28 0.92
CA ALA A 162 -10.40 5.98 0.52
C ALA A 162 -11.17 4.88 1.25
N LEU A 163 -11.14 3.66 0.71
CA LEU A 163 -11.61 2.47 1.44
C LEU A 163 -10.51 2.03 2.39
N ASP A 164 -10.59 2.42 3.67
CA ASP A 164 -9.56 2.11 4.69
C ASP A 164 -10.10 1.28 5.87
N GLY A 165 -11.34 0.82 5.76
CA GLY A 165 -12.03 0.13 6.84
C GLY A 165 -12.33 1.04 8.03
N ARG A 166 -12.39 2.37 7.88
CA ARG A 166 -12.76 3.28 8.96
C ARG A 166 -14.06 3.98 8.62
N GLY A 167 -14.99 3.94 9.57
CA GLY A 167 -16.28 4.62 9.41
C GLY A 167 -17.07 4.14 8.20
N ASP A 168 -18.02 4.96 7.78
CA ASP A 168 -18.81 4.78 6.58
C ASP A 168 -18.11 5.50 5.41
N VAL A 169 -18.14 4.89 4.23
CA VAL A 169 -17.59 5.46 2.99
C VAL A 169 -18.74 6.10 2.22
N ASP A 170 -18.53 7.30 1.72
CA ASP A 170 -19.49 8.01 0.86
C ASP A 170 -18.95 8.04 -0.57
N PRO A 171 -19.26 7.04 -1.41
CA PRO A 171 -18.73 6.97 -2.77
C PRO A 171 -19.53 7.85 -3.74
N ASP A 172 -18.85 8.45 -4.73
CA ASP A 172 -19.55 9.09 -5.84
C ASP A 172 -20.19 8.03 -6.74
N LEU A 173 -21.52 8.06 -6.82
CA LEU A 173 -22.35 7.11 -7.55
C LEU A 173 -23.11 7.82 -8.64
N SER A 174 -22.93 7.37 -9.89
CA SER A 174 -23.65 7.97 -11.01
C SER A 174 -23.98 6.98 -12.13
N VAL A 175 -25.06 7.26 -12.86
CA VAL A 175 -25.43 6.49 -14.06
C VAL A 175 -24.95 7.22 -15.30
N ARG A 176 -24.37 6.47 -16.23
CA ARG A 176 -23.89 6.96 -17.53
C ARG A 176 -24.54 6.17 -18.67
N GLU A 177 -24.78 6.83 -19.79
CA GLU A 177 -25.31 6.20 -21.00
C GLU A 177 -24.17 5.52 -21.77
N ALA A 178 -24.37 4.25 -22.13
CA ALA A 178 -23.46 3.49 -22.98
C ALA A 178 -23.88 3.61 -24.45
N ARG A 179 -22.96 4.03 -25.32
CA ARG A 179 -23.16 4.12 -26.77
C ARG A 179 -22.08 3.31 -27.49
N ALA A 180 -22.47 2.64 -28.57
CA ALA A 180 -21.49 1.97 -29.43
C ALA A 180 -20.49 3.00 -29.97
N GLY A 181 -19.20 2.66 -29.92
CA GLY A 181 -18.09 3.56 -30.27
C GLY A 181 -17.51 4.35 -29.10
N ASP A 182 -18.13 4.31 -27.91
CA ASP A 182 -17.50 4.86 -26.70
C ASP A 182 -16.25 4.08 -26.35
N ARG A 183 -15.23 4.80 -25.87
CA ARG A 183 -14.05 4.20 -25.24
C ARG A 183 -13.88 4.73 -23.83
N TRP A 184 -13.79 3.82 -22.87
CA TRP A 184 -13.51 4.12 -21.48
C TRP A 184 -12.05 3.85 -21.15
N LEU A 185 -11.46 4.72 -20.33
CA LEU A 185 -10.17 4.52 -19.67
C LEU A 185 -10.40 4.60 -18.17
N LEU A 186 -10.07 3.54 -17.43
CA LEU A 186 -9.89 3.61 -15.97
C LEU A 186 -8.40 3.53 -15.67
N CYS A 187 -7.88 4.32 -14.74
CA CYS A 187 -6.47 4.26 -14.36
C CYS A 187 -6.19 4.68 -12.92
N SER A 188 -5.09 4.17 -12.36
CA SER A 188 -4.48 4.70 -11.12
C SER A 188 -3.80 6.04 -11.39
N ASP A 189 -3.43 6.74 -10.32
CA ASP A 189 -2.78 8.06 -10.42
C ASP A 189 -1.39 7.97 -11.05
N GLY A 190 -0.72 6.81 -10.98
CA GLY A 190 0.57 6.56 -11.62
C GLY A 190 0.55 6.70 -13.14
N LEU A 191 -0.63 6.62 -13.78
CA LEU A 191 -0.78 7.02 -15.18
C LEU A 191 -1.02 8.53 -15.32
N SER A 192 -2.09 9.06 -14.72
CA SER A 192 -2.51 10.45 -14.91
C SER A 192 -1.60 11.49 -14.25
N GLY A 193 -0.75 11.07 -13.32
CA GLY A 193 0.24 11.90 -12.65
C GLY A 193 1.47 12.20 -13.52
N VAL A 194 1.74 11.40 -14.55
CA VAL A 194 2.88 11.58 -15.46
C VAL A 194 2.50 11.73 -16.93
N VAL A 195 1.31 11.28 -17.34
CA VAL A 195 0.79 11.42 -18.71
C VAL A 195 -0.33 12.46 -18.73
N SER A 196 -0.14 13.52 -19.52
CA SER A 196 -1.12 14.61 -19.64
C SER A 196 -2.41 14.18 -20.33
N ALA A 197 -3.52 14.88 -20.03
CA ALA A 197 -4.82 14.63 -20.65
C ALA A 197 -4.77 14.66 -22.18
N ASP A 198 -4.05 15.62 -22.78
CA ASP A 198 -3.85 15.70 -24.24
C ASP A 198 -3.15 14.45 -24.79
N THR A 199 -2.13 13.95 -24.08
CA THR A 199 -1.40 12.74 -24.48
C THR A 199 -2.27 11.49 -24.32
N LEU A 200 -3.11 11.44 -23.28
CA LEU A 200 -4.11 10.38 -23.08
C LEU A 200 -5.10 10.37 -24.24
N GLU A 201 -5.68 11.53 -24.60
CA GLU A 201 -6.63 11.67 -25.70
C GLU A 201 -6.02 11.21 -27.02
N GLU A 202 -4.82 11.73 -27.36
CA GLU A 202 -4.14 11.39 -28.60
C GLU A 202 -3.82 9.88 -28.67
N THR A 203 -3.38 9.29 -27.57
CA THR A 203 -3.05 7.86 -27.50
C THR A 203 -4.29 7.00 -27.64
N LEU A 204 -5.36 7.31 -26.92
CA LEU A 204 -6.63 6.59 -26.99
C LEU A 204 -7.28 6.73 -28.37
N ALA A 205 -7.13 7.86 -29.06
CA ALA A 205 -7.65 8.06 -30.41
C ALA A 205 -6.81 7.38 -31.50
N ARG A 206 -5.48 7.28 -31.31
CA ARG A 206 -4.54 6.73 -32.29
C ARG A 206 -4.63 5.22 -32.43
N HIS A 207 -4.77 4.50 -31.31
CA HIS A 207 -4.73 3.04 -31.31
C HIS A 207 -6.12 2.45 -31.50
N ALA A 208 -6.32 1.60 -32.50
CA ALA A 208 -7.64 1.01 -32.75
C ALA A 208 -8.03 -0.04 -31.71
N SER A 209 -7.08 -0.84 -31.22
CA SER A 209 -7.37 -1.90 -30.25
C SER A 209 -7.18 -1.41 -28.80
N PRO A 210 -8.01 -1.88 -27.85
CA PRO A 210 -7.81 -1.62 -26.43
C PRO A 210 -6.46 -2.12 -25.92
N ASP A 211 -5.99 -3.27 -26.41
CA ASP A 211 -4.69 -3.85 -26.06
C ASP A 211 -3.54 -2.90 -26.40
N ASP A 212 -3.45 -2.47 -27.67
CA ASP A 212 -2.39 -1.57 -28.13
C ASP A 212 -2.46 -0.22 -27.41
N ALA A 213 -3.67 0.27 -27.11
CA ALA A 213 -3.87 1.50 -26.37
C ALA A 213 -3.37 1.37 -24.93
N ALA A 214 -3.77 0.32 -24.21
CA ALA A 214 -3.34 0.07 -22.84
C ALA A 214 -1.82 -0.15 -22.73
N ASP A 215 -1.24 -0.92 -23.67
CA ASP A 215 0.21 -1.12 -23.76
C ASP A 215 0.94 0.21 -24.03
N ALA A 216 0.43 1.04 -24.95
CA ALA A 216 1.01 2.35 -25.24
C ALA A 216 0.95 3.31 -24.05
N LEU A 217 -0.15 3.30 -23.29
CA LEU A 217 -0.34 4.13 -22.09
C LEU A 217 0.66 3.77 -20.99
N VAL A 218 0.82 2.49 -20.69
CA VAL A 218 1.84 2.03 -19.72
C VAL A 218 3.24 2.42 -20.18
N GLN A 219 3.57 2.22 -21.46
CA GLN A 219 4.87 2.63 -22.01
C GLN A 219 5.10 4.15 -22.00
N LEU A 220 4.04 4.96 -22.08
CA LEU A 220 4.15 6.41 -21.90
C LEU A 220 4.45 6.76 -20.45
N ALA A 221 3.77 6.13 -19.50
CA ALA A 221 4.02 6.35 -18.07
C ALA A 221 5.47 5.97 -17.68
N LEU A 222 5.94 4.79 -18.13
CA LEU A 222 7.33 4.34 -17.93
C LEU A 222 8.34 5.31 -18.53
N ARG A 223 8.08 5.85 -19.73
CA ARG A 223 8.93 6.88 -20.35
C ARG A 223 8.88 8.23 -19.60
N GLY A 224 7.76 8.53 -18.95
CA GLY A 224 7.61 9.66 -18.03
C GLY A 224 8.30 9.45 -16.69
N GLY A 225 8.93 8.28 -16.48
CA GLY A 225 9.68 7.94 -15.27
C GLY A 225 8.93 7.03 -14.30
N ALA A 226 7.62 6.81 -14.47
CA ALA A 226 6.74 5.98 -13.64
C ALA A 226 7.17 5.92 -12.16
N PRO A 227 7.01 7.04 -11.42
CA PRO A 227 7.38 7.10 -10.01
C PRO A 227 6.48 6.25 -9.11
N ASP A 228 5.37 5.76 -9.65
CA ASP A 228 4.38 4.94 -8.97
C ASP A 228 4.02 3.69 -9.77
N ASN A 229 3.23 2.81 -9.15
CA ASN A 229 2.54 1.74 -9.83
C ASN A 229 1.62 2.32 -10.92
N VAL A 230 1.58 1.68 -12.09
CA VAL A 230 0.81 2.17 -13.22
C VAL A 230 -0.17 1.11 -13.65
N THR A 231 -1.46 1.38 -13.43
CA THR A 231 -2.54 0.46 -13.79
C THR A 231 -3.58 1.16 -14.64
N CYS A 232 -4.01 0.50 -15.71
CA CYS A 232 -5.09 1.01 -16.55
C CYS A 232 -5.92 -0.09 -17.19
N ILE A 233 -7.19 0.23 -17.45
CA ILE A 233 -8.10 -0.55 -18.27
C ILE A 233 -8.58 0.35 -19.41
N VAL A 234 -8.43 -0.13 -20.65
CA VAL A 234 -9.08 0.47 -21.82
C VAL A 234 -10.22 -0.44 -22.25
N ALA A 235 -11.41 0.12 -22.47
CA ALA A 235 -12.59 -0.65 -22.86
C ALA A 235 -13.44 0.06 -23.93
N ASP A 236 -13.68 -0.63 -25.03
CA ASP A 236 -14.56 -0.21 -26.12
C ASP A 236 -15.96 -0.76 -25.91
N VAL A 237 -16.95 0.11 -26.07
CA VAL A 237 -18.35 -0.27 -26.18
C VAL A 237 -18.65 -0.62 -27.63
N VAL A 238 -18.89 -1.89 -27.89
CA VAL A 238 -19.13 -2.42 -29.23
C VAL A 238 -20.51 -3.08 -29.32
N ASP A 239 -21.01 -3.29 -30.53
CA ASP A 239 -22.19 -4.14 -30.72
C ASP A 239 -21.81 -5.61 -30.45
N VAL A 240 -22.72 -6.37 -29.83
CA VAL A 240 -22.49 -7.77 -29.40
C VAL A 240 -21.91 -8.66 -30.50
N ASP A 241 -22.33 -8.45 -31.76
CA ASP A 241 -21.87 -9.25 -32.91
C ASP A 241 -20.37 -9.08 -33.23
N SER A 242 -19.70 -8.12 -32.60
CA SER A 242 -18.29 -7.77 -32.83
C SER A 242 -17.36 -7.99 -31.63
N ALA A 243 -17.88 -8.53 -30.52
CA ALA A 243 -17.10 -8.73 -29.29
C ALA A 243 -16.26 -10.03 -29.32
N PRO A 244 -14.98 -10.00 -28.91
CA PRO A 244 -14.16 -11.19 -28.69
C PRO A 244 -14.64 -12.00 -27.45
N PRO A 245 -14.21 -13.27 -27.29
CA PRO A 245 -14.68 -14.13 -26.20
C PRO A 245 -14.37 -13.60 -24.78
N ASP A 246 -15.32 -13.85 -23.89
CA ASP A 246 -15.44 -13.40 -22.50
C ASP A 246 -14.39 -14.02 -21.55
N ILE A 247 -13.12 -13.61 -21.66
CA ILE A 247 -12.11 -13.98 -20.65
C ILE A 247 -11.81 -12.75 -19.80
N PRO A 248 -12.30 -12.70 -18.54
CA PRO A 248 -11.93 -11.65 -17.62
C PRO A 248 -10.41 -11.59 -17.41
N GLN A 249 -9.87 -10.37 -17.32
CA GLN A 249 -8.47 -10.09 -17.03
C GLN A 249 -8.35 -9.56 -15.60
N VAL A 250 -7.41 -10.12 -14.85
CA VAL A 250 -7.01 -9.62 -13.53
C VAL A 250 -5.54 -9.28 -13.60
N VAL A 251 -5.16 -8.08 -13.15
CA VAL A 251 -3.78 -7.57 -13.19
C VAL A 251 -3.40 -6.92 -11.85
N GLY A 252 -2.10 -6.69 -11.64
CA GLY A 252 -1.58 -6.09 -10.41
C GLY A 252 -1.51 -7.06 -9.23
N ALA A 253 -1.63 -6.54 -8.02
CA ALA A 253 -1.69 -7.26 -6.75
C ALA A 253 -2.74 -8.39 -6.77
N ALA A 254 -3.95 -8.11 -7.28
CA ALA A 254 -5.01 -9.11 -7.40
C ALA A 254 -4.66 -10.31 -8.30
N ALA A 255 -3.70 -10.17 -9.23
CA ALA A 255 -3.23 -11.29 -10.07
C ALA A 255 -2.14 -12.13 -9.39
N SER A 256 -1.39 -11.52 -8.46
CA SER A 256 -0.27 -12.16 -7.75
C SER A 256 -0.70 -12.83 -6.45
N GLY A 257 -1.80 -12.35 -5.86
CA GLY A 257 -2.60 -12.99 -4.82
C GLY A 257 -1.90 -13.20 -3.46
N PRO A 258 -2.37 -12.59 -2.36
CA PRO A 258 -1.98 -12.98 -1.01
C PRO A 258 -2.80 -14.18 -0.54
N VAL A 259 -2.51 -15.39 -1.03
CA VAL A 259 -3.20 -16.63 -0.59
C VAL A 259 -2.27 -17.54 0.22
N LYS A 260 -1.81 -17.05 1.37
CA LYS A 260 -1.26 -17.93 2.43
C LYS A 260 -2.04 -17.94 3.74
N HIS A 261 -2.86 -16.91 4.02
CA HIS A 261 -3.57 -16.81 5.30
C HIS A 261 -5.10 -16.91 5.26
N LEU A 262 -5.76 -16.84 4.08
CA LEU A 262 -7.20 -17.07 3.93
C LEU A 262 -7.55 -18.55 3.64
N ARG A 263 -6.88 -19.50 4.30
CA ARG A 263 -7.02 -20.94 4.00
C ARG A 263 -8.28 -21.60 4.56
N ASP A 264 -9.14 -20.89 5.31
CA ASP A 264 -10.27 -21.51 6.01
C ASP A 264 -11.68 -21.11 5.54
N ASP A 265 -11.85 -20.21 4.56
CA ASP A 265 -13.21 -19.86 4.07
C ASP A 265 -13.51 -20.36 2.64
N ASP A 266 -14.49 -21.26 2.56
CA ASP A 266 -14.93 -21.96 1.33
C ASP A 266 -15.55 -21.05 0.25
N ARG A 267 -15.86 -19.80 0.56
CA ARG A 267 -16.45 -18.84 -0.40
C ARG A 267 -15.42 -18.12 -1.27
N ALA A 268 -14.20 -17.91 -0.80
CA ALA A 268 -13.14 -17.26 -1.57
C ALA A 268 -12.57 -18.16 -2.68
N ARG A 269 -12.81 -19.48 -2.59
CA ARG A 269 -12.38 -20.47 -3.60
C ARG A 269 -13.22 -20.49 -4.88
N THR A 270 -14.33 -19.74 -4.93
CA THR A 270 -15.26 -19.80 -6.07
C THR A 270 -15.26 -18.59 -6.98
N SER A 271 -14.55 -17.48 -6.69
CA SER A 271 -14.59 -16.30 -7.57
C SER A 271 -13.83 -16.54 -8.90
N PRO A 272 -14.27 -15.92 -10.01
CA PRO A 272 -13.55 -15.96 -11.29
C PRO A 272 -12.16 -15.35 -11.20
N ALA A 273 -11.93 -14.37 -10.32
CA ALA A 273 -10.61 -13.82 -10.07
C ALA A 273 -9.66 -14.89 -9.50
N ALA A 274 -10.12 -15.69 -8.52
CA ALA A 274 -9.36 -16.82 -8.00
C ALA A 274 -9.16 -17.94 -9.04
N ARG A 275 -10.17 -18.22 -9.88
CA ARG A 275 -10.04 -19.20 -10.98
C ARG A 275 -9.16 -18.72 -12.13
N ALA A 276 -9.20 -17.43 -12.49
CA ALA A 276 -8.38 -16.81 -13.53
C ALA A 276 -6.91 -16.74 -13.10
N ALA A 277 -6.64 -16.36 -11.84
CA ALA A 277 -5.31 -16.45 -11.25
C ALA A 277 -4.78 -17.91 -11.26
N ALA A 278 -5.63 -18.89 -10.93
CA ALA A 278 -5.26 -20.32 -11.00
C ALA A 278 -5.07 -20.85 -12.44
N LEU A 279 -5.73 -20.26 -13.44
CA LEU A 279 -5.57 -20.60 -14.86
C LEU A 279 -4.31 -19.97 -15.48
N ALA A 280 -3.95 -18.76 -15.05
CA ALA A 280 -2.73 -18.07 -15.46
C ALA A 280 -1.46 -18.71 -14.85
N ALA A 281 -1.58 -19.34 -13.68
CA ALA A 281 -0.46 -19.93 -12.92
C ALA A 281 -0.07 -21.38 -13.31
N ARG A 282 -0.35 -21.87 -14.54
CA ARG A 282 0.07 -23.22 -14.94
C ARG A 282 1.55 -23.28 -15.33
N PRO A 283 2.39 -24.10 -14.66
CA PRO A 283 3.72 -24.41 -15.16
C PRO A 283 3.61 -25.36 -16.36
N ARG A 284 4.48 -25.19 -17.36
CA ARG A 284 4.64 -26.13 -18.48
C ARG A 284 5.10 -27.50 -17.93
N PRO A 285 4.52 -28.63 -18.36
CA PRO A 285 5.03 -29.93 -17.95
C PRO A 285 6.32 -30.26 -18.70
N ASP A 286 7.37 -30.56 -17.94
CA ASP A 286 8.53 -31.32 -18.39
C ASP A 286 8.23 -32.81 -18.14
N GLU A 287 8.41 -33.62 -19.17
CA GLU A 287 8.14 -35.06 -19.14
C GLU A 287 9.39 -35.80 -18.64
N GLY A 288 9.23 -36.57 -17.57
CA GLY A 288 10.16 -37.62 -17.14
C GLY A 288 9.40 -38.91 -16.84
N GLU A 289 9.63 -39.94 -17.65
CA GLU A 289 9.32 -41.37 -17.42
C GLU A 289 10.15 -41.89 -16.22
N ASP A 290 9.70 -42.82 -15.37
CA ASP A 290 9.40 -44.26 -15.57
C ASP A 290 8.38 -44.71 -14.48
N GLY A 291 7.59 -45.78 -14.55
CA GLY A 291 7.50 -46.92 -15.44
C GLY A 291 6.88 -48.11 -14.66
N GLY A 292 5.84 -48.74 -15.20
CA GLY A 292 5.23 -49.95 -14.62
C GLY A 292 4.03 -50.52 -15.39
N GLY A 293 4.29 -51.44 -16.33
CA GLY A 293 3.49 -52.66 -16.52
C GLY A 293 2.44 -52.74 -17.65
N ASP A 294 2.87 -53.40 -18.74
CA ASP A 294 2.13 -54.33 -19.62
C ASP A 294 1.10 -53.86 -20.65
N GLY A 295 1.32 -54.29 -21.91
CA GLY A 295 0.21 -54.60 -22.84
C GLY A 295 0.36 -54.24 -24.32
N ALA A 296 1.26 -54.92 -25.03
CA ALA A 296 1.13 -55.39 -26.43
C ALA A 296 0.84 -54.42 -27.62
N ALA A 297 1.79 -54.48 -28.57
CA ALA A 297 1.61 -54.67 -30.02
C ALA A 297 1.71 -53.48 -31.01
N HIS A 298 2.79 -53.58 -31.80
CA HIS A 298 2.98 -53.27 -33.22
C HIS A 298 3.19 -51.83 -33.75
N ASP A 299 4.45 -51.63 -34.15
CA ASP A 299 4.95 -51.16 -35.46
C ASP A 299 5.47 -49.72 -35.67
N GLU A 300 6.72 -49.73 -36.15
CA GLU A 300 7.54 -48.74 -36.89
C GLU A 300 8.34 -47.63 -36.15
N ALA A 301 9.63 -47.57 -36.48
CA ALA A 301 10.69 -46.79 -35.83
C ALA A 301 11.00 -45.43 -36.51
N PRO A 302 11.72 -44.49 -35.83
CA PRO A 302 11.64 -43.04 -36.09
C PRO A 302 12.92 -42.39 -36.66
N ARG A 303 12.83 -41.12 -37.10
CA ARG A 303 13.99 -40.24 -37.38
C ARG A 303 14.07 -39.02 -36.43
N ARG A 304 14.85 -39.23 -35.35
CA ARG A 304 15.80 -38.35 -34.62
C ARG A 304 15.59 -36.81 -34.61
N ARG A 305 15.10 -36.26 -33.48
CA ARG A 305 15.13 -34.82 -33.10
C ARG A 305 15.83 -34.52 -31.76
N TRP A 306 16.62 -35.46 -31.22
CA TRP A 306 17.22 -35.35 -29.89
C TRP A 306 18.39 -34.34 -29.70
N PRO A 307 19.18 -33.90 -30.71
CA PRO A 307 20.33 -33.04 -30.42
C PRO A 307 19.97 -31.58 -30.09
N ARG A 308 18.75 -31.12 -30.41
CA ARG A 308 18.31 -29.73 -30.14
C ARG A 308 17.89 -29.50 -28.69
N ARG A 309 17.37 -30.53 -28.00
CA ARG A 309 16.92 -30.43 -26.60
C ARG A 309 18.09 -30.40 -25.61
N LEU A 310 19.17 -31.13 -25.91
CA LEU A 310 20.41 -31.08 -25.11
C LEU A 310 21.13 -29.73 -25.25
N LEU A 311 21.07 -29.11 -26.44
CA LEU A 311 21.67 -27.79 -26.67
C LEU A 311 20.96 -26.71 -25.83
N THR A 312 19.63 -26.71 -25.78
CA THR A 312 18.87 -25.71 -25.01
C THR A 312 19.10 -25.84 -23.52
N LEU A 313 19.16 -27.07 -22.98
CA LEU A 313 19.49 -27.32 -21.58
C LEU A 313 20.91 -26.84 -21.22
N GLY A 314 21.88 -27.09 -22.12
CA GLY A 314 23.25 -26.60 -21.94
C GLY A 314 23.33 -25.07 -21.90
N VAL A 315 22.60 -24.37 -22.77
CA VAL A 315 22.59 -22.89 -22.80
C VAL A 315 21.97 -22.31 -21.53
N VAL A 316 20.87 -22.88 -21.04
CA VAL A 316 20.22 -22.42 -19.80
C VAL A 316 21.16 -22.62 -18.60
N ALA A 317 21.84 -23.75 -18.49
CA ALA A 317 22.79 -23.99 -17.41
C ALA A 317 23.95 -22.99 -17.41
N VAL A 318 24.47 -22.63 -18.59
CA VAL A 318 25.54 -21.61 -18.72
C VAL A 318 25.03 -20.22 -18.35
N LEU A 319 23.81 -19.85 -18.73
CA LEU A 319 23.22 -18.56 -18.37
C LEU A 319 22.99 -18.43 -16.85
N LEU A 320 22.51 -19.50 -16.20
CA LEU A 320 22.35 -19.52 -14.74
C LEU A 320 23.69 -19.44 -14.01
N ALA A 321 24.71 -20.14 -14.50
CA ALA A 321 26.06 -20.03 -13.96
C ALA A 321 26.63 -18.61 -14.12
N ALA A 322 26.45 -18.00 -15.30
CA ALA A 322 26.89 -16.62 -15.57
C ALA A 322 26.18 -15.61 -14.66
N ALA A 323 24.86 -15.72 -14.50
CA ALA A 323 24.08 -14.89 -13.59
C ALA A 323 24.54 -15.07 -12.13
N GLY A 324 24.78 -16.30 -11.68
CA GLY A 324 25.32 -16.58 -10.35
C GLY A 324 26.70 -15.98 -10.12
N THR A 325 27.60 -16.06 -11.11
CA THR A 325 28.94 -15.43 -11.02
C THR A 325 28.87 -13.91 -11.03
N ALA A 326 27.96 -13.32 -11.80
CA ALA A 326 27.75 -11.87 -11.83
C ALA A 326 27.18 -11.37 -10.50
N LEU A 327 26.20 -12.09 -9.93
CA LEU A 327 25.61 -11.77 -8.64
C LEU A 327 26.61 -11.91 -7.48
N TRP A 328 27.46 -12.94 -7.52
CA TRP A 328 28.57 -13.10 -6.56
C TRP A 328 29.62 -12.01 -6.70
N GLY A 329 29.96 -11.61 -7.93
CA GLY A 329 30.88 -10.50 -8.18
C GLY A 329 30.33 -9.19 -7.61
N TRP A 330 29.08 -8.86 -7.94
CA TRP A 330 28.41 -7.66 -7.48
C TRP A 330 28.32 -7.57 -5.95
N SER A 331 28.03 -8.69 -5.26
CA SER A 331 27.92 -8.68 -3.79
C SER A 331 29.26 -8.47 -3.07
N ARG A 332 30.40 -8.65 -3.74
CA ARG A 332 31.74 -8.40 -3.17
C ARG A 332 32.18 -6.94 -3.24
N ASP A 333 31.54 -6.15 -4.09
CA ASP A 333 31.86 -4.73 -4.29
C ASP A 333 30.99 -3.80 -3.41
N GLN A 334 30.14 -4.37 -2.55
CA GLN A 334 29.28 -3.61 -1.64
C GLN A 334 29.99 -3.37 -0.31
N TYR A 335 29.92 -2.13 0.17
CA TYR A 335 30.45 -1.72 1.46
C TYR A 335 29.36 -1.01 2.26
N TYR A 336 29.43 -1.07 3.59
CA TYR A 336 28.58 -0.26 4.44
C TYR A 336 29.31 0.11 5.74
N VAL A 337 28.92 1.23 6.35
CA VAL A 337 29.45 1.67 7.64
C VAL A 337 28.46 1.25 8.74
N GLY A 338 28.91 0.48 9.72
CA GLY A 338 28.08 -0.09 10.76
C GLY A 338 28.71 -0.02 12.15
N ALA A 339 27.95 -0.41 13.17
CA ALA A 339 28.44 -0.54 14.54
C ALA A 339 29.12 -1.90 14.77
N HIS A 340 30.34 -1.90 15.34
CA HIS A 340 31.03 -3.10 15.80
C HIS A 340 31.65 -2.84 17.18
N GLU A 341 31.29 -3.64 18.19
CA GLU A 341 31.86 -3.57 19.55
C GLU A 341 31.96 -2.14 20.15
N ASP A 342 30.89 -1.35 19.98
CA ASP A 342 30.72 0.04 20.44
C ASP A 342 31.51 1.12 19.65
N GLU A 343 32.14 0.75 18.54
CA GLU A 343 32.85 1.63 17.61
C GLU A 343 32.26 1.58 16.19
N VAL A 344 32.64 2.55 15.36
CA VAL A 344 32.27 2.58 13.93
C VAL A 344 33.20 1.65 13.16
N ALA A 345 32.66 0.83 12.27
CA ALA A 345 33.44 -0.04 11.39
C ALA A 345 32.90 -0.05 9.96
N VAL A 346 33.79 -0.24 8.99
CA VAL A 346 33.45 -0.49 7.59
C VAL A 346 33.35 -1.99 7.38
N PHE A 347 32.21 -2.43 6.85
CA PHE A 347 31.95 -3.82 6.49
C PHE A 347 31.99 -3.99 4.97
N GLN A 348 32.49 -5.13 4.52
CA GLN A 348 32.41 -5.57 3.12
C GLN A 348 31.35 -6.67 3.01
N GLY A 349 30.38 -6.49 2.11
CA GLY A 349 29.29 -7.43 1.84
C GLY A 349 27.90 -6.87 2.08
N LEU A 350 26.89 -7.76 2.12
CA LEU A 350 25.49 -7.38 2.29
C LEU A 350 25.13 -7.35 3.78
N GLN A 351 24.46 -6.29 4.22
CA GLN A 351 24.02 -6.10 5.62
C GLN A 351 23.02 -7.18 6.09
N GLN A 352 22.43 -7.95 5.18
CA GLN A 352 21.44 -8.97 5.51
C GLN A 352 22.09 -10.27 6.02
N SER A 353 21.47 -10.87 7.04
CA SER A 353 21.79 -12.23 7.49
C SER A 353 20.88 -13.24 6.79
N VAL A 354 21.46 -14.26 6.16
CA VAL A 354 20.71 -15.40 5.60
C VAL A 354 20.98 -16.62 6.46
N LEU A 355 19.91 -17.25 6.97
CA LEU A 355 19.99 -18.44 7.84
C LEU A 355 20.87 -18.24 9.10
N GLY A 356 20.90 -17.02 9.65
CA GLY A 356 21.68 -16.69 10.85
C GLY A 356 23.18 -16.51 10.61
N VAL A 357 23.64 -16.52 9.37
CA VAL A 357 25.01 -16.17 8.98
C VAL A 357 25.00 -14.77 8.38
N GLY A 358 25.79 -13.85 8.95
CA GLY A 358 26.01 -12.52 8.36
C GLY A 358 26.74 -12.65 7.03
N LEU A 359 26.23 -12.01 5.98
CA LEU A 359 26.87 -11.98 4.66
C LEU A 359 27.88 -10.84 4.51
N SER A 360 28.38 -10.34 5.64
CA SER A 360 29.36 -9.25 5.71
C SER A 360 30.52 -9.62 6.64
N THR A 361 31.69 -9.07 6.35
CA THR A 361 32.89 -9.16 7.19
C THR A 361 33.42 -7.77 7.49
N VAL A 362 33.94 -7.56 8.69
CA VAL A 362 34.62 -6.30 9.05
C VAL A 362 35.85 -6.14 8.16
N TYR A 363 35.91 -5.01 7.45
CA TYR A 363 37.01 -4.64 6.56
C TYR A 363 38.01 -3.73 7.26
N GLU A 364 37.53 -2.63 7.86
CA GLU A 364 38.33 -1.64 8.60
C GLU A 364 37.57 -1.22 9.87
N GLU A 365 38.24 -1.26 11.04
CA GLU A 365 37.71 -0.70 12.30
C GLU A 365 38.21 0.73 12.46
N GLU A 366 37.31 1.64 12.82
CA GLU A 366 37.60 3.06 12.97
C GLU A 366 37.49 3.46 14.46
N PRO A 367 38.49 4.17 15.02
CA PRO A 367 38.55 4.50 16.45
C PRO A 367 37.60 5.65 16.81
N ILE A 368 36.33 5.53 16.42
CA ILE A 368 35.25 6.50 16.66
C ILE A 368 34.25 5.81 17.59
N PRO A 369 34.21 6.19 18.88
CA PRO A 369 33.21 5.65 19.79
C PRO A 369 31.80 6.07 19.36
N LEU A 370 30.83 5.15 19.33
CA LEU A 370 29.44 5.47 19.00
C LEU A 370 28.83 6.51 19.97
N ALA A 371 29.33 6.56 21.20
CA ALA A 371 28.95 7.55 22.21
C ALA A 371 29.39 8.99 21.86
N ALA A 372 30.41 9.16 21.00
CA ALA A 372 30.89 10.46 20.56
C ALA A 372 30.05 11.07 19.43
N LEU A 373 29.16 10.28 18.82
CA LEU A 373 28.24 10.71 17.76
C LEU A 373 26.93 11.26 18.34
N SER A 374 26.23 12.09 17.56
CA SER A 374 24.85 12.48 17.88
C SER A 374 23.91 11.27 17.92
N ASP A 375 22.79 11.38 18.63
CA ASP A 375 21.79 10.30 18.69
C ASP A 375 21.20 9.97 17.30
N TYR A 376 21.23 10.91 16.36
CA TYR A 376 20.85 10.67 14.97
C TYR A 376 21.91 9.84 14.24
N SER A 377 23.16 10.29 14.23
CA SER A 377 24.25 9.60 13.55
C SER A 377 24.55 8.23 14.16
N ARG A 378 24.45 8.08 15.48
CA ARG A 378 24.54 6.78 16.18
C ARG A 378 23.50 5.79 15.66
N ARG A 379 22.23 6.20 15.59
CA ARG A 379 21.14 5.35 15.07
C ARG A 379 21.33 4.98 13.59
N GLN A 380 21.92 5.88 12.79
CA GLN A 380 22.25 5.57 11.40
C GLN A 380 23.38 4.54 11.28
N VAL A 381 24.44 4.67 12.08
CA VAL A 381 25.54 3.69 12.09
C VAL A 381 25.08 2.34 12.65
N GLU A 382 24.28 2.32 13.71
CA GLU A 382 23.66 1.09 14.22
C GLU A 382 22.73 0.44 13.17
N GLY A 383 22.02 1.27 12.40
CA GLY A 383 21.16 0.85 11.30
C GLY A 383 21.89 0.48 10.01
N GLY A 384 23.21 0.68 9.93
CA GLY A 384 24.04 0.47 8.74
C GLY A 384 23.82 1.53 7.65
N ILE A 385 24.90 2.22 7.29
CA ILE A 385 24.92 3.23 6.23
C ILE A 385 25.51 2.57 4.98
N ALA A 386 24.68 2.30 3.97
CA ALA A 386 25.13 1.77 2.68
C ALA A 386 26.12 2.73 2.00
N ALA A 387 27.14 2.18 1.34
CA ALA A 387 28.12 2.93 0.58
C ALA A 387 28.38 2.29 -0.79
N ASP A 388 28.48 3.12 -1.84
CA ASP A 388 28.67 2.69 -3.23
C ASP A 388 30.12 2.27 -3.55
N GLY A 389 30.90 1.92 -2.52
CA GLY A 389 32.29 1.49 -2.60
C GLY A 389 33.10 1.85 -1.35
N LEU A 390 34.37 1.44 -1.33
CA LEU A 390 35.27 1.71 -0.20
C LEU A 390 35.57 3.20 -0.02
N ASP A 391 35.71 3.95 -1.12
CA ASP A 391 36.00 5.39 -1.05
C ASP A 391 34.81 6.18 -0.48
N ASP A 392 33.59 5.80 -0.85
CA ASP A 392 32.35 6.38 -0.31
C ASP A 392 32.18 6.03 1.17
N ALA A 393 32.45 4.77 1.56
CA ALA A 393 32.45 4.36 2.96
C ALA A 393 33.43 5.19 3.81
N ARG A 394 34.63 5.48 3.27
CA ARG A 394 35.63 6.33 3.94
C ARG A 394 35.20 7.79 4.03
N GLU A 395 34.47 8.31 3.03
CA GLU A 395 33.91 9.66 3.09
C GLU A 395 32.83 9.76 4.18
N VAL A 396 31.98 8.75 4.31
CA VAL A 396 31.01 8.63 5.41
C VAL A 396 31.72 8.61 6.77
N VAL A 397 32.78 7.81 6.90
CA VAL A 397 33.60 7.76 8.13
C VAL A 397 34.23 9.13 8.42
N ALA A 398 34.82 9.81 7.43
CA ALA A 398 35.44 11.12 7.64
C ALA A 398 34.43 12.16 8.13
N ARG A 399 33.19 12.14 7.61
CA ARG A 399 32.10 12.99 8.10
C ARG A 399 31.74 12.69 9.56
N LEU A 400 31.69 11.41 9.95
CA LEU A 400 31.44 11.00 11.34
C LEU A 400 32.60 11.39 12.27
N GLN A 401 33.85 11.34 11.80
CA GLN A 401 35.02 11.81 12.54
C GLN A 401 34.94 13.33 12.81
N GLU A 402 34.57 14.12 11.80
CA GLU A 402 34.38 15.57 11.97
C GLU A 402 33.25 15.88 12.96
N GLU A 403 32.16 15.12 12.93
CA GLU A 403 31.06 15.25 13.88
C GLU A 403 31.53 14.94 15.30
N ALA A 404 32.17 13.79 15.52
CA ALA A 404 32.71 13.40 16.82
C ALA A 404 33.69 14.46 17.36
N ALA A 405 34.56 15.01 16.51
CA ALA A 405 35.50 16.06 16.90
C ALA A 405 34.81 17.39 17.28
N ARG A 406 33.66 17.72 16.69
CA ARG A 406 32.84 18.88 17.09
C ARG A 406 32.15 18.62 18.42
N CYS A 407 31.62 17.42 18.62
CA CYS A 407 30.97 16.99 19.86
C CYS A 407 31.93 16.99 21.07
N GLU A 408 33.22 16.73 20.85
CA GLU A 408 34.24 16.83 21.91
C GLU A 408 34.57 18.28 22.31
N GLN A 409 34.41 19.25 21.42
CA GLN A 409 34.82 20.65 21.63
C GLN A 409 33.75 21.51 22.31
N GLU A 410 32.50 21.06 22.36
CA GLU A 410 31.40 21.81 22.96
C GLU A 410 31.18 21.40 24.44
N PRO A 411 31.46 22.28 25.43
CA PRO A 411 31.27 21.92 26.83
C PRO A 411 29.79 21.77 27.16
N ALA A 412 29.45 20.70 27.89
CA ALA A 412 28.08 20.35 28.27
C ALA A 412 27.29 21.56 28.83
N PRO A 413 26.03 21.76 28.41
CA PRO A 413 25.19 22.81 28.98
C PRO A 413 24.98 22.56 30.47
N ALA A 414 25.17 23.61 31.28
CA ALA A 414 24.98 23.56 32.73
C ALA A 414 23.56 23.10 33.08
N ALA A 415 23.46 22.15 34.01
CA ALA A 415 22.19 21.59 34.48
C ALA A 415 21.18 22.68 34.88
N PRO A 416 19.88 22.52 34.55
CA PRO A 416 18.87 23.51 34.91
C PRO A 416 18.69 23.56 36.43
N THR A 417 18.81 24.76 36.99
CA THR A 417 18.54 25.02 38.41
C THR A 417 17.04 24.83 38.69
N PRO A 418 16.62 24.10 39.74
CA PRO A 418 15.20 23.91 40.02
C PRO A 418 14.54 25.25 40.39
N ARG A 419 13.55 25.66 39.59
CA ARG A 419 12.73 26.85 39.81
C ARG A 419 11.79 26.58 40.99
N ALA A 420 11.92 27.35 42.06
CA ALA A 420 11.06 27.24 43.23
C ALA A 420 9.60 27.60 42.89
N THR A 421 8.67 26.69 43.23
CA THR A 421 7.22 26.91 43.17
C THR A 421 6.80 27.97 44.20
N PRO A 422 6.09 29.05 43.84
CA PRO A 422 5.55 29.99 44.83
C PRO A 422 4.44 29.32 45.65
N GLY A 423 4.63 29.30 46.98
CA GLY A 423 3.67 28.76 47.93
C GLY A 423 2.34 29.53 47.95
N ARG A 424 1.24 28.79 48.09
CA ARG A 424 -0.09 29.33 48.36
C ARG A 424 -0.12 30.04 49.72
N THR A 425 -0.45 31.32 49.73
CA THR A 425 -0.83 32.08 50.94
C THR A 425 -2.34 31.89 51.23
N PRO A 426 -2.77 31.76 52.50
CA PRO A 426 -4.17 31.51 52.85
C PRO A 426 -5.03 32.77 52.81
N ALA A 427 -6.31 32.61 52.46
CA ALA A 427 -7.31 33.67 52.45
C ALA A 427 -7.75 34.06 53.88
N PRO A 428 -7.92 35.36 54.20
CA PRO A 428 -8.40 35.82 55.50
C PRO A 428 -9.91 36.10 55.53
N GLY A 429 -10.52 35.76 56.67
CA GLY A 429 -11.33 36.68 57.48
C GLY A 429 -12.71 37.13 56.96
N ALA A 430 -13.75 36.62 57.63
CA ALA A 430 -15.14 37.06 57.55
C ALA A 430 -15.37 38.51 58.02
N SER A 431 -16.45 39.13 57.52
CA SER A 431 -17.28 40.10 58.27
C SER A 431 -18.71 40.18 57.71
N PRO A 432 -19.71 40.55 58.54
CA PRO A 432 -21.10 40.11 58.38
C PRO A 432 -22.06 41.24 57.95
N ARG A 433 -23.24 40.89 57.43
CA ARG A 433 -24.38 41.84 57.37
C ARG A 433 -25.75 41.18 57.55
N ALA A 434 -26.34 41.52 58.69
CA ALA A 434 -27.74 41.82 59.01
C ALA A 434 -28.91 40.99 58.43
N THR A 435 -29.65 40.41 59.39
CA THR A 435 -31.09 40.05 59.43
C THR A 435 -32.02 41.22 59.02
N PRO A 436 -33.29 40.98 58.62
CA PRO A 436 -34.39 40.51 59.50
C PRO A 436 -35.29 39.44 58.82
N GLY A 437 -36.20 38.67 59.41
CA GLY A 437 -36.89 38.63 60.70
C GLY A 437 -38.14 37.72 60.53
N ALA A 438 -38.76 37.31 61.65
CA ALA A 438 -40.07 36.64 61.80
C ALA A 438 -40.16 35.08 61.77
N THR A 439 -39.89 34.49 62.94
CA THR A 439 -40.77 33.66 63.82
C THR A 439 -42.09 33.00 63.30
N PRO A 440 -42.69 32.02 64.01
CA PRO A 440 -42.35 30.59 64.08
C PRO A 440 -43.58 29.67 63.84
N GLY A 441 -43.41 28.34 63.77
CA GLY A 441 -44.58 27.45 63.92
C GLY A 441 -44.35 25.95 63.76
N ALA A 442 -44.39 25.27 64.90
CA ALA A 442 -45.00 23.95 65.15
C ALA A 442 -44.37 22.65 64.58
N ALA A 443 -43.91 21.86 65.56
CA ALA A 443 -43.70 20.41 65.67
C ALA A 443 -44.92 19.52 65.25
N PRO A 444 -44.96 18.20 65.55
CA PRO A 444 -44.02 17.08 65.35
C PRO A 444 -44.71 15.79 64.81
N GLY A 445 -43.94 14.71 64.65
CA GLY A 445 -44.43 13.32 64.68
C GLY A 445 -44.05 12.55 63.40
N ALA A 446 -43.67 11.28 63.40
CA ALA A 446 -43.48 10.29 64.45
C ALA A 446 -42.52 9.20 63.89
N ALA A 447 -42.00 8.36 64.78
CA ALA A 447 -41.08 7.24 64.54
C ALA A 447 -41.79 6.02 63.86
N PRO A 448 -41.25 4.77 63.82
CA PRO A 448 -39.88 4.27 64.06
C PRO A 448 -39.38 3.17 63.07
N ALA A 449 -38.13 2.74 63.31
CA ALA A 449 -37.58 1.37 63.18
C ALA A 449 -37.21 0.79 61.80
N ALA A 450 -35.90 0.57 61.57
CA ALA A 450 -35.26 -0.75 61.67
C ALA A 450 -33.77 -0.71 61.24
N THR A 451 -32.88 -1.09 62.15
CA THR A 451 -31.48 -1.56 61.95
C THR A 451 -31.51 -3.02 61.40
N PRO A 452 -30.40 -3.72 61.04
CA PRO A 452 -28.97 -3.34 61.00
C PRO A 452 -28.13 -3.89 59.82
N GLY A 453 -26.88 -3.41 59.70
CA GLY A 453 -25.73 -4.33 59.60
C GLY A 453 -24.89 -4.39 58.31
N ALA A 454 -23.57 -4.23 58.52
CA ALA A 454 -22.44 -4.90 57.87
C ALA A 454 -21.85 -4.36 56.55
N ALA A 455 -20.62 -3.84 56.65
CA ALA A 455 -19.56 -3.91 55.62
C ALA A 455 -18.77 -5.25 55.79
N PRO A 456 -17.68 -5.57 55.05
CA PRO A 456 -17.20 -5.17 53.71
C PRO A 456 -16.83 -6.42 52.83
N ARG A 457 -16.38 -6.25 51.57
CA ARG A 457 -15.43 -7.21 50.97
C ARG A 457 -14.52 -6.62 49.88
N ALA A 458 -13.26 -7.04 49.98
CA ALA A 458 -12.10 -6.60 49.23
C ALA A 458 -11.99 -7.22 47.82
N THR A 459 -11.34 -6.47 46.94
CA THR A 459 -10.85 -6.82 45.59
C THR A 459 -9.54 -7.62 45.69
N PRO A 460 -9.22 -8.53 44.75
CA PRO A 460 -7.93 -9.22 44.76
C PRO A 460 -6.83 -8.44 44.03
N GLU A 461 -5.64 -8.65 44.56
CA GLU A 461 -4.32 -8.13 44.24
C GLU A 461 -3.79 -8.70 42.91
N ALA A 462 -3.22 -7.83 42.06
CA ALA A 462 -2.54 -8.21 40.82
C ALA A 462 -1.03 -8.00 40.97
N THR A 463 -0.27 -9.00 40.53
CA THR A 463 1.19 -9.10 40.51
C THR A 463 1.82 -8.10 39.54
N PRO A 464 2.94 -7.41 39.87
CA PRO A 464 3.65 -6.56 38.91
C PRO A 464 4.66 -7.37 38.08
N GLY A 465 4.57 -7.24 36.76
CA GLY A 465 5.62 -7.62 35.80
C GLY A 465 6.78 -6.61 35.78
N PRO A 466 7.89 -6.92 35.10
CA PRO A 466 9.14 -6.17 35.20
C PRO A 466 9.08 -4.83 34.46
N SER A 467 9.43 -3.74 35.17
CA SER A 467 9.65 -2.42 34.60
C SER A 467 10.88 -2.38 33.68
N PRO A 468 10.88 -1.55 32.63
CA PRO A 468 12.06 -1.32 31.80
C PRO A 468 13.14 -0.58 32.60
N ARG A 469 14.40 -1.02 32.44
CA ARG A 469 15.59 -0.36 32.99
C ARG A 469 15.69 1.06 32.42
N ALA A 470 15.76 2.05 33.30
CA ALA A 470 16.21 3.39 32.97
C ALA A 470 17.69 3.35 32.51
N PRO A 471 18.09 4.15 31.50
CA PRO A 471 19.50 4.25 31.14
C PRO A 471 20.28 4.94 32.27
N GLY A 472 21.48 4.42 32.52
CA GLY A 472 22.37 4.87 33.58
C GLY A 472 22.83 6.30 33.34
N ALA A 473 22.97 7.05 34.44
CA ALA A 473 23.59 8.36 34.43
C ALA A 473 25.05 8.25 33.94
N GLY A 474 25.36 8.86 32.80
CA GLY A 474 26.75 9.03 32.37
C GLY A 474 27.04 9.24 30.88
N GLU A 475 26.05 9.23 29.98
CA GLU A 475 26.33 9.39 28.53
C GLU A 475 26.30 10.85 28.09
N ARG A 476 27.38 11.27 27.41
CA ARG A 476 27.54 12.59 26.81
C ARG A 476 26.71 12.61 25.53
N ALA A 477 25.56 13.27 25.54
CA ALA A 477 24.79 13.48 24.33
C ALA A 477 25.31 14.74 23.60
N CYS A 478 25.75 14.57 22.36
CA CYS A 478 26.08 15.69 21.49
C CYS A 478 24.81 16.48 21.14
N PRO A 479 24.79 17.82 21.28
CA PRO A 479 23.59 18.61 21.00
C PRO A 479 23.23 18.59 19.51
N GLU A 480 21.93 18.40 19.20
CA GLU A 480 21.43 18.44 17.82
C GLU A 480 21.46 19.89 17.27
N PRO A 481 21.82 20.10 15.99
CA PRO A 481 21.79 21.42 15.37
C PRO A 481 20.34 21.91 15.25
N ALA A 482 20.07 23.13 15.74
CA ALA A 482 18.79 23.79 15.58
C ALA A 482 18.51 24.07 14.09
N ARG A 483 17.40 23.54 13.58
CA ARG A 483 16.89 23.78 12.22
C ARG A 483 16.33 25.19 12.06
#